data_AF-A0A6A4GLQ9-F1
#
_entry.id   AF-A0A6A4GLQ9-F1
#
_cell.length_a   1.000
_cell.length_b   1.000
_cell.length_c   1.000
_cell.angle_alpha   90.00
_cell.angle_beta   90.00
_cell.angle_gamma   90.00
#
_symmetry.space_group_name_H-M   'P 1'
#
loop_
_entity.id
_entity.type
_entity.pdbx_description
1 polymer ?
#
loop_
_entity_poly.entity_id
_entity_poly.type
_entity_poly.pdbx_seq_one_letter_code
_entity_poly.pdbx_strand_id
1 'polypeptide(L)'
;MPPSSNPRSTSSEPAEMPSSGVPRDLSRKVFRRYHDIQSFFHSEFKDLEFPEPKSIEWWENFVKTYSGLPENFETWVWGTLGTSESIVLSLPAYKPPTAADSNGNFFCNYYDCQKEYQSKQGWENHFNGEHLGFRVHCPECDASLKNPGSLPRHRREYCRKQKDI
;
A
#
# COMPACT_ATOMS: atom_id res chain seq x y z
N MET A 1 20.87 -55.74 36.84
CA MET A 1 21.50 -54.48 36.36
C MET A 1 20.68 -53.95 35.18
N PRO A 2 20.55 -52.62 35.04
CA PRO A 2 19.46 -51.88 34.38
C PRO A 2 19.66 -51.81 32.83
N PRO A 3 18.84 -51.10 32.02
CA PRO A 3 17.79 -50.14 32.38
C PRO A 3 16.42 -50.25 31.69
N SER A 4 15.43 -49.70 32.41
CA SER A 4 14.18 -49.14 31.91
C SER A 4 14.40 -48.30 30.66
N SER A 5 13.51 -48.43 29.69
CA SER A 5 13.32 -47.46 28.61
C SER A 5 11.83 -47.24 28.41
N ASN A 6 11.32 -46.23 29.10
CA ASN A 6 10.28 -45.33 28.61
C ASN A 6 10.95 -43.93 28.58
N PRO A 7 10.52 -42.94 27.77
CA PRO A 7 9.23 -42.81 27.09
C PRO A 7 9.31 -42.20 25.66
N ARG A 8 8.19 -42.14 24.93
CA ARG A 8 7.91 -40.97 24.07
C ARG A 8 6.42 -40.74 23.90
N SER A 9 5.83 -40.03 24.86
CA SER A 9 4.58 -39.32 24.66
C SER A 9 4.81 -38.25 23.59
N THR A 10 4.25 -38.44 22.41
CA THR A 10 4.12 -37.38 21.42
C THR A 10 2.98 -36.48 21.87
N SER A 11 3.29 -35.50 22.72
CA SER A 11 2.44 -34.34 22.91
C SER A 11 2.42 -33.57 21.61
N SER A 12 1.29 -33.60 20.91
CA SER A 12 1.00 -32.69 19.82
C SER A 12 1.01 -31.27 20.40
N GLU A 13 2.00 -30.47 20.03
CA GLU A 13 1.95 -29.03 20.20
C GLU A 13 0.70 -28.48 19.49
N PRO A 14 -0.14 -27.68 20.15
CA PRO A 14 -1.15 -26.93 19.43
C PRO A 14 -0.44 -25.88 18.57
N ALA A 15 -0.77 -25.85 17.28
CA ALA A 15 -0.36 -24.78 16.39
C ALA A 15 -0.69 -23.43 17.05
N GLU A 16 0.34 -22.62 17.31
CA GLU A 16 0.17 -21.25 17.76
C GLU A 16 -0.75 -20.52 16.76
N MET A 17 -1.95 -20.21 17.23
CA MET A 17 -2.89 -19.34 16.53
C MET A 17 -2.22 -17.97 16.35
N PRO A 18 -2.15 -17.41 15.13
CA PRO A 18 -1.56 -16.09 14.93
C PRO A 18 -2.35 -15.06 15.74
N SER A 19 -1.63 -14.30 16.56
CA SER A 19 -2.16 -13.29 17.48
C SER A 19 -3.18 -12.38 16.78
N SER A 20 -4.34 -12.19 17.42
CA SER A 20 -5.56 -11.51 16.98
C SER A 20 -5.43 -9.99 16.73
N GLY A 21 -4.37 -9.55 16.07
CA GLY A 21 -4.11 -8.14 15.78
C GLY A 21 -4.02 -7.86 14.29
N VAL A 22 -4.48 -6.68 13.87
CA VAL A 22 -4.26 -6.17 12.52
C VAL A 22 -2.74 -6.03 12.30
N PRO A 23 -2.17 -6.65 11.24
CA PRO A 23 -0.76 -6.46 10.92
C PRO A 23 -0.41 -4.99 10.78
N ARG A 24 0.71 -4.55 11.39
CA ARG A 24 1.12 -3.13 11.40
C ARG A 24 1.25 -2.56 9.98
N ASP A 25 1.76 -3.35 9.04
CA ASP A 25 1.93 -2.90 7.65
C ASP A 25 0.60 -2.73 6.92
N LEU A 26 -0.38 -3.60 7.22
CA LEU A 26 -1.74 -3.47 6.70
C LEU A 26 -2.42 -2.20 7.26
N SER A 27 -2.35 -2.00 8.59
CA SER A 27 -2.88 -0.78 9.23
C SER A 27 -2.27 0.49 8.64
N ARG A 28 -0.95 0.52 8.48
CA ARG A 28 -0.24 1.68 7.92
C ARG A 28 -0.55 1.92 6.45
N LYS A 29 -0.74 0.86 5.65
CA LYS A 29 -1.15 0.97 4.24
C LYS A 29 -2.53 1.62 4.13
N VAL A 30 -3.49 1.16 4.93
CA VAL A 30 -4.87 1.68 4.90
C VAL A 30 -4.92 3.11 5.45
N PHE A 31 -4.14 3.43 6.49
CA PHE A 31 -4.03 4.80 7.02
C PHE A 31 -3.58 5.80 5.96
N ARG A 32 -2.53 5.49 5.19
CA ARG A 32 -2.02 6.36 4.14
C ARG A 32 -3.11 6.69 3.12
N ARG A 33 -3.81 5.66 2.65
CA ARG A 33 -4.92 5.82 1.71
C ARG A 33 -6.03 6.70 2.28
N TYR A 34 -6.38 6.52 3.55
CA TYR A 34 -7.37 7.36 4.22
C TYR A 34 -6.91 8.83 4.27
N HIS A 35 -5.67 9.05 4.68
CA HIS A 35 -5.09 10.38 4.82
C HIS A 35 -5.04 11.10 3.47
N ASP A 36 -4.57 10.43 2.41
CA ASP A 36 -4.50 11.00 1.05
C ASP A 36 -5.89 11.43 0.55
N ILE A 37 -6.90 10.58 0.76
CA ILE A 37 -8.28 10.86 0.35
C ILE A 37 -8.85 12.06 1.13
N GLN A 38 -8.68 12.10 2.45
CA GLN A 38 -9.19 13.20 3.28
C GLN A 38 -8.45 14.52 3.01
N SER A 39 -7.13 14.48 2.82
CA SER A 39 -6.36 15.66 2.43
C SER A 39 -6.83 16.22 1.08
N PHE A 40 -7.11 15.36 0.10
CA PHE A 40 -7.67 15.76 -1.18
C PHE A 40 -9.04 16.44 -1.00
N PHE A 41 -9.96 15.82 -0.26
CA PHE A 41 -11.29 16.41 -0.04
C PHE A 41 -11.23 17.75 0.72
N HIS A 42 -10.40 17.84 1.75
CA HIS A 42 -10.20 19.08 2.51
C HIS A 42 -9.59 20.19 1.64
N SER A 43 -8.67 19.86 0.73
CA SER A 43 -8.03 20.84 -0.17
C SER A 43 -8.95 21.31 -1.29
N GLU A 44 -9.58 20.38 -2.02
CA GLU A 44 -10.38 20.69 -3.21
C GLU A 44 -11.76 21.28 -2.87
N PHE A 45 -12.33 20.88 -1.73
CA PHE A 45 -13.65 21.31 -1.30
C PHE A 45 -13.59 22.16 -0.03
N LYS A 46 -12.61 23.07 0.02
CA LYS A 46 -12.37 23.95 1.18
C LYS A 46 -13.59 24.78 1.56
N ASP A 47 -14.42 25.13 0.58
CA ASP A 47 -15.66 25.90 0.77
C ASP A 47 -16.82 25.06 1.35
N LEU A 48 -16.69 23.72 1.36
CA LEU A 48 -17.69 22.79 1.89
C LEU A 48 -17.35 22.28 3.31
N GLU A 49 -16.42 22.94 4.01
CA GLU A 49 -16.03 22.65 5.40
C GLU A 49 -15.69 21.17 5.65
N PHE A 50 -15.02 20.51 4.70
CA PHE A 50 -14.57 19.13 4.91
C PHE A 50 -13.57 19.06 6.07
N PRO A 51 -13.72 18.08 6.98
CA PRO A 51 -12.87 17.97 8.16
C PRO A 51 -11.41 17.67 7.78
N GLU A 52 -10.49 18.20 8.57
CA GLU A 52 -9.05 17.89 8.40
C GLU A 52 -8.77 16.39 8.56
N PRO A 53 -7.75 15.88 7.83
CA PRO A 53 -7.32 14.48 7.96
C PRO A 53 -6.95 14.16 9.41
N LYS A 54 -7.39 13.00 9.90
CA LYS A 54 -7.08 12.57 11.28
C LYS A 54 -5.60 12.20 11.43
N SER A 55 -5.06 12.49 12.61
CA SER A 55 -3.67 12.18 12.95
C SER A 55 -3.44 10.67 13.07
N ILE A 56 -2.15 10.27 13.01
CA ILE A 56 -1.75 8.88 13.18
C ILE A 56 -2.08 8.34 14.59
N GLU A 57 -2.03 9.19 15.63
CA GLU A 57 -2.40 8.80 17.00
C GLU A 57 -3.89 8.47 17.13
N TRP A 58 -4.73 9.28 16.46
CA TRP A 58 -6.16 9.00 16.37
C TRP A 58 -6.40 7.67 15.64
N TRP A 59 -5.70 7.46 14.51
CA TRP A 59 -5.79 6.22 13.73
C TRP A 59 -5.41 4.99 14.55
N GLU A 60 -4.29 5.04 15.28
CA GLU A 60 -3.85 3.91 16.10
C GLU A 60 -4.86 3.55 17.19
N ASN A 61 -5.54 4.54 17.77
CA ASN A 61 -6.63 4.29 18.73
C ASN A 61 -7.90 3.77 18.05
N PHE A 62 -8.22 4.27 16.86
CA PHE A 62 -9.32 3.78 16.04
C PHE A 62 -9.14 2.30 15.68
N VAL A 63 -7.95 1.90 15.23
CA VAL A 63 -7.65 0.51 14.87
C VAL A 63 -7.75 -0.45 16.07
N LYS A 64 -7.46 0.00 17.29
CA LYS A 64 -7.65 -0.83 18.51
C LYS A 64 -9.11 -1.21 18.75
N THR A 65 -10.07 -0.49 18.18
CA THR A 65 -11.50 -0.83 18.29
C THR A 65 -11.91 -1.99 17.38
N TYR A 66 -11.03 -2.37 16.44
CA TYR A 66 -11.29 -3.48 15.53
C TYR A 66 -10.96 -4.83 16.17
N SER A 67 -11.92 -5.75 16.14
CA SER A 67 -11.79 -7.10 16.69
C SER A 67 -11.97 -8.22 15.64
N GLY A 68 -12.05 -7.85 14.35
CA GLY A 68 -12.27 -8.81 13.26
C GLY A 68 -10.98 -9.41 12.68
N LEU A 69 -11.14 -10.21 11.62
CA LEU A 69 -10.02 -10.80 10.88
C LEU A 69 -9.29 -9.76 10.02
N PRO A 70 -7.96 -9.83 9.86
CA PRO A 70 -7.20 -8.88 9.04
C PRO A 70 -7.74 -8.67 7.62
N GLU A 71 -8.28 -9.71 7.00
CA GLU A 71 -8.87 -9.66 5.65
C GLU A 71 -10.07 -8.71 5.54
N ASN A 72 -10.82 -8.54 6.64
CA ASN A 72 -12.01 -7.68 6.69
C ASN A 72 -11.69 -6.28 7.21
N PHE A 73 -10.43 -5.99 7.54
CA PHE A 73 -10.02 -4.75 8.18
C PHE A 73 -10.27 -3.53 7.29
N GLU A 74 -9.82 -3.58 6.02
CA GLU A 74 -9.96 -2.44 5.11
C GLU A 74 -11.44 -2.10 4.83
N THR A 75 -12.28 -3.12 4.60
CA THR A 75 -13.73 -2.93 4.42
C THR A 75 -14.37 -2.32 5.67
N TRP A 76 -13.99 -2.78 6.86
CA TRP A 76 -14.47 -2.22 8.12
C TRP A 76 -14.08 -0.75 8.31
N VAL A 77 -12.84 -0.39 7.97
CA VAL A 77 -12.37 1.01 8.04
C VAL A 77 -13.28 1.91 7.20
N TRP A 78 -13.48 1.57 5.92
CA TRP A 78 -14.25 2.43 5.01
C TRP A 78 -15.73 2.51 5.38
N GLY A 79 -16.30 1.40 5.87
CA GLY A 79 -17.67 1.38 6.39
C GLY A 79 -17.84 2.23 7.66
N THR A 80 -16.88 2.18 8.58
CA THR A 80 -16.96 2.90 9.87
C THR A 80 -16.69 4.39 9.72
N LEU A 81 -15.77 4.77 8.84
CA LEU A 81 -15.43 6.16 8.59
C LEU A 81 -16.48 6.91 7.75
N GLY A 82 -17.51 6.22 7.27
CA GLY A 82 -18.57 6.83 6.47
C GLY A 82 -18.07 7.42 5.14
N THR A 83 -16.83 7.11 4.73
CA THR A 83 -16.33 7.34 3.38
C THR A 83 -17.06 6.36 2.49
N SER A 84 -18.26 6.76 2.05
CA SER A 84 -19.08 5.89 1.22
C SER A 84 -18.22 5.41 0.05
N GLU A 85 -18.23 4.11 -0.18
CA GLU A 85 -17.59 3.48 -1.34
C GLU A 85 -18.00 4.22 -2.64
N SER A 86 -19.21 4.80 -2.65
CA SER A 86 -19.70 5.69 -3.70
C SER A 86 -18.89 6.98 -3.88
N ILE A 87 -18.32 7.61 -2.85
CA ILE A 87 -17.45 8.78 -2.98
C ILE A 87 -16.10 8.37 -3.59
N VAL A 88 -15.54 7.23 -3.16
CA VAL A 88 -14.28 6.69 -3.73
C VAL A 88 -14.45 6.22 -5.17
N LEU A 89 -15.64 5.72 -5.54
CA LEU A 89 -16.01 5.31 -6.89
C LEU A 89 -16.52 6.47 -7.78
N SER A 90 -17.00 7.57 -7.17
CA SER A 90 -17.41 8.80 -7.86
C SER A 90 -16.28 9.83 -7.97
N LEU A 91 -15.15 9.63 -7.26
CA LEU A 91 -13.90 10.24 -7.66
C LEU A 91 -13.69 9.87 -9.13
N PRO A 92 -13.60 10.84 -10.05
CA PRO A 92 -13.34 10.54 -11.43
C PRO A 92 -12.10 9.67 -11.44
N ALA A 93 -12.22 8.42 -11.93
CA ALA A 93 -11.08 7.52 -12.09
C ALA A 93 -9.99 8.36 -12.73
N TYR A 94 -8.93 8.68 -11.97
CA TYR A 94 -7.94 9.65 -12.39
C TYR A 94 -7.45 9.21 -13.77
N LYS A 95 -7.86 9.96 -14.79
CA LYS A 95 -7.47 9.68 -16.16
C LYS A 95 -6.15 10.41 -16.35
N PRO A 96 -5.05 9.68 -16.55
CA PRO A 96 -3.77 10.31 -16.81
C PRO A 96 -3.91 11.27 -18.01
N PRO A 97 -3.40 12.52 -17.93
CA PRO A 97 -3.32 13.40 -19.10
C PRO A 97 -2.47 12.66 -20.15
N THR A 98 -3.15 12.17 -21.18
CA THR A 98 -2.57 11.33 -22.22
C THR A 98 -2.15 12.14 -23.44
N ALA A 99 -2.49 13.43 -23.46
CA ALA A 99 -2.09 14.34 -24.51
C ALA A 99 -0.68 14.85 -24.23
N ALA A 100 0.24 14.49 -25.11
CA ALA A 100 1.52 15.17 -25.19
C ALA A 100 1.29 16.65 -25.55
N ASP A 101 2.20 17.52 -25.14
CA ASP A 101 2.20 18.92 -25.59
C ASP A 101 2.52 19.02 -27.09
N SER A 102 2.59 20.25 -27.60
CA SER A 102 2.98 20.52 -28.99
C SER A 102 4.36 19.98 -29.38
N ASN A 103 5.19 19.63 -28.40
CA ASN A 103 6.56 19.12 -28.59
C ASN A 103 6.65 17.59 -28.40
N GLY A 104 5.55 16.90 -28.06
CA GLY A 104 5.55 15.46 -27.80
C GLY A 104 5.93 15.08 -26.37
N ASN A 105 6.01 16.04 -25.44
CA ASN A 105 6.38 15.82 -24.05
C ASN A 105 5.15 15.62 -23.15
N PHE A 106 5.32 14.87 -22.07
CA PHE A 106 4.30 14.50 -21.10
C PHE A 106 4.56 15.17 -19.77
N PHE A 107 3.64 16.05 -19.34
CA PHE A 107 3.73 16.77 -18.08
C PHE A 107 2.96 16.07 -16.96
N CYS A 108 3.57 15.99 -15.77
CA CYS A 108 2.85 15.58 -14.58
C CYS A 108 2.00 16.74 -14.09
N ASN A 109 0.68 16.66 -14.26
CA ASN A 109 -0.26 17.67 -13.78
C ASN A 109 -0.72 17.41 -12.34
N TYR A 110 0.03 16.62 -11.57
CA TYR A 110 -0.26 16.41 -10.15
C TYR A 110 0.14 17.65 -9.36
N TYR A 111 -0.63 17.99 -8.32
CA TYR A 111 -0.42 19.19 -7.52
C TYR A 111 1.04 19.27 -7.02
N ASP A 112 1.66 20.44 -7.22
CA ASP A 112 3.07 20.73 -6.89
C ASP A 112 4.11 19.81 -7.56
N CYS A 113 3.74 19.10 -8.62
CA CYS A 113 4.67 18.31 -9.42
C CYS A 113 5.01 19.02 -10.73
N GLN A 114 6.27 19.40 -10.90
CA GLN A 114 6.76 20.09 -12.10
C GLN A 114 7.63 19.15 -12.98
N LYS A 115 7.30 17.86 -13.02
CA LYS A 115 8.07 16.87 -13.78
C LYS A 115 7.57 16.72 -15.21
N GLU A 116 8.52 16.64 -16.13
CA GLU A 116 8.29 16.47 -17.57
C GLU A 116 9.04 15.23 -18.07
N TYR A 117 8.43 14.53 -19.04
CA TYR A 117 8.97 13.31 -19.61
C TYR A 117 8.82 13.30 -21.13
N GLN A 118 9.87 12.87 -21.83
CA GLN A 118 9.84 12.70 -23.29
C GLN A 118 9.10 11.43 -23.75
N SER A 119 8.58 10.63 -22.81
CA SER A 119 7.85 9.41 -23.13
C SER A 119 6.70 9.20 -22.18
N LYS A 120 5.60 8.68 -22.73
CA LYS A 120 4.43 8.26 -21.95
C LYS A 120 4.81 7.27 -20.86
N GLN A 121 5.66 6.29 -21.17
CA GLN A 121 6.10 5.28 -20.21
C GLN A 121 6.88 5.88 -19.03
N GLY A 122 7.72 6.90 -19.29
CA GLY A 122 8.46 7.61 -18.25
C GLY A 122 7.53 8.38 -17.32
N TRP A 123 6.55 9.08 -17.91
CA TRP A 123 5.50 9.77 -17.18
C TRP A 123 4.67 8.80 -16.32
N GLU A 124 4.22 7.68 -16.88
CA GLU A 124 3.44 6.66 -16.16
C GLU A 124 4.22 6.07 -14.99
N ASN A 125 5.50 5.75 -15.18
CA ASN A 125 6.35 5.22 -14.12
C ASN A 125 6.54 6.24 -12.99
N HIS A 126 6.71 7.51 -13.33
CA HIS A 126 6.79 8.58 -12.34
C HIS A 126 5.47 8.72 -11.58
N PHE A 127 4.36 8.84 -12.29
CA PHE A 127 3.06 9.03 -11.67
C PHE A 127 2.70 7.87 -10.74
N ASN A 128 2.86 6.65 -11.23
CA ASN A 128 2.64 5.44 -10.44
C ASN A 128 3.56 5.40 -9.22
N GLY A 129 4.84 5.72 -9.38
CA GLY A 129 5.82 5.59 -8.32
C GLY A 129 5.80 6.70 -7.26
N GLU A 130 5.60 7.95 -7.67
CA GLU A 130 5.75 9.13 -6.81
C GLU A 130 4.40 9.67 -6.31
N HIS A 131 3.31 9.45 -7.06
CA HIS A 131 1.97 9.94 -6.67
C HIS A 131 1.03 8.84 -6.21
N LEU A 132 1.04 7.67 -6.86
CA LEU A 132 0.22 6.53 -6.43
C LEU A 132 0.94 5.58 -5.46
N GLY A 133 2.25 5.79 -5.25
CA GLY A 133 3.06 4.94 -4.38
C GLY A 133 3.19 3.49 -4.85
N PHE A 134 2.88 3.19 -6.11
CA PHE A 134 3.06 1.86 -6.67
C PHE A 134 4.52 1.44 -6.58
N ARG A 135 4.71 0.25 -6.03
CA ARG A 135 5.99 -0.44 -5.92
C ARG A 135 5.81 -1.87 -6.37
N VAL A 136 6.80 -2.37 -7.08
CA VAL A 136 6.82 -3.75 -7.55
C VAL A 136 7.78 -4.54 -6.68
N HIS A 137 7.31 -5.65 -6.11
CA HIS A 137 8.11 -6.46 -5.21
C HIS A 137 8.72 -7.63 -5.99
N CYS A 138 9.99 -7.91 -5.72
CA CYS A 138 10.64 -9.10 -6.25
C CYS A 138 10.09 -10.34 -5.53
N PRO A 139 9.51 -11.34 -6.22
CA PRO A 139 8.96 -12.52 -5.56
C PRO A 139 10.06 -13.39 -4.92
N GLU A 140 11.30 -13.26 -5.40
CA GLU A 140 12.43 -14.04 -4.92
C GLU A 140 12.98 -13.44 -3.62
N CYS A 141 13.26 -12.13 -3.56
CA CYS A 141 13.94 -11.51 -2.40
C CYS A 141 13.16 -10.38 -1.70
N ASP A 142 11.89 -10.17 -2.07
CA ASP A 142 10.98 -9.14 -1.56
C ASP A 142 11.49 -7.68 -1.70
N ALA A 143 12.49 -7.47 -2.56
CA ALA A 143 13.01 -6.14 -2.83
C ALA A 143 11.92 -5.26 -3.49
N SER A 144 11.72 -4.07 -2.94
CA SER A 144 10.76 -3.09 -3.44
C SER A 144 11.39 -2.23 -4.54
N LEU A 145 10.79 -2.24 -5.72
CA LEU A 145 11.25 -1.53 -6.92
C LEU A 145 10.26 -0.45 -7.34
N LYS A 146 10.78 0.62 -7.93
CA LYS A 146 9.97 1.77 -8.34
C LYS A 146 9.10 1.53 -9.57
N ASN A 147 9.45 0.57 -10.43
CA ASN A 147 8.67 0.25 -11.63
C ASN A 147 8.87 -1.21 -12.09
N PRO A 148 7.93 -1.77 -12.88
CA PRO A 148 8.01 -3.14 -13.39
C PRO A 148 9.22 -3.40 -14.28
N GLY A 149 9.64 -2.41 -15.08
CA GLY A 149 10.80 -2.53 -15.98
C GLY A 149 12.13 -2.74 -15.25
N SER A 150 12.21 -2.42 -13.96
CA SER A 150 13.39 -2.65 -13.14
C SER A 150 13.51 -4.09 -12.63
N LEU A 151 12.41 -4.86 -12.59
CA LEU A 151 12.40 -6.24 -12.08
C LEU A 151 13.34 -7.18 -12.85
N PRO A 152 13.35 -7.25 -14.20
CA PRO A 152 14.20 -8.20 -14.91
C PRO A 152 15.70 -7.95 -14.68
N ARG A 153 16.10 -6.67 -14.65
CA ARG A 153 17.49 -6.30 -14.30
C ARG A 153 17.79 -6.63 -12.85
N HIS A 154 16.89 -6.32 -11.94
CA HIS A 154 17.03 -6.66 -10.52
C HIS A 154 17.27 -8.15 -10.32
N ARG A 155 16.44 -9.01 -10.94
CA ARG A 155 16.57 -10.47 -10.84
C ARG A 155 17.94 -10.96 -11.30
N ARG A 156 18.45 -10.44 -12.42
CA ARG A 156 19.75 -10.86 -12.98
C ARG A 156 20.97 -10.39 -12.17
N GLU A 157 20.96 -9.16 -11.67
CA GLU A 157 22.21 -8.52 -11.19
C GLU A 157 22.22 -8.27 -9.66
N TYR A 158 21.05 -8.07 -9.06
CA TYR A 158 20.92 -7.51 -7.72
C TYR A 158 20.10 -8.38 -6.75
N CYS A 159 19.42 -9.41 -7.25
CA CYS A 159 18.64 -10.30 -6.41
C CYS A 159 19.57 -11.20 -5.59
N ARG A 160 19.60 -10.97 -4.27
CA ARG A 160 20.49 -11.68 -3.34
C ARG A 160 20.29 -13.19 -3.36
N LYS A 161 19.07 -13.68 -3.61
CA LYS A 161 18.78 -15.13 -3.70
C LYS A 161 19.39 -15.83 -4.92
N GLN A 162 19.86 -15.10 -5.94
CA GLN A 162 20.58 -15.69 -7.09
C GLN A 162 22.10 -15.69 -6.92
N LYS A 163 22.65 -15.12 -5.84
CA LYS A 163 24.11 -15.04 -5.60
C LYS A 163 24.66 -16.18 -4.74
N ASP A 164 23.80 -17.10 -4.30
CA ASP A 164 24.16 -18.21 -3.40
C ASP A 164 24.16 -19.58 -4.11
N ILE A 165 24.35 -19.62 -5.44
CA ILE A 165 24.57 -20.85 -6.24
C ILE A 165 25.93 -20.75 -6.94
#